data_AF-A0A8J6E568-F1
#
_entry.id   AF-A0A8J6E568-F1
#
_cell.length_a   1.000
_cell.length_b   1.000
_cell.length_c   1.000
_cell.angle_alpha   90.00
_cell.angle_beta   90.00
_cell.angle_gamma   90.00
#
_symmetry.space_group_name_H-M   'P 1'
#
loop_
_entity.id
_entity.type
_entity.pdbx_description
1 polymer ?
#
loop_
_entity_poly.entity_id
_entity_poly.type
_entity_poly.pdbx_seq_one_letter_code
_entity_poly.pdbx_strand_id
1 'polypeptide(L)'
;MELSCVAYCGKASEIDNWTCPTCKRLHDIDYHHYIVNKHTDIFLAILTESTANGKTLHIAFRGTEDTINWVENFEAWQETYHEWPDTKVHRGFAKAYKSVRNEIHQEVSQLIHKGGITNVHVTGHSLGGAMATLCAVDLRTSGVVSHSLPLGTYTFGEPRVGDSAFKNLVDRTVDYHYRVVHYADLVPHVPAEKHMVGHYHHSPREIWYNEAFTDFRTCDGSGEDPTCSNTKANWLKHPEFAVHCHTHYFGIHTSTCVC
;
A
#
# COMPACT_ATOMS: atom_id res chain seq x y z
N MET A 1 8.04 5.88 2.12
CA MET A 1 8.30 5.86 0.68
C MET A 1 9.50 5.00 0.34
N GLU A 2 10.69 5.28 0.89
CA GLU A 2 11.90 4.47 0.61
C GLU A 2 11.74 2.97 0.94
N LEU A 3 11.06 2.61 2.05
CA LEU A 3 10.75 1.20 2.33
C LEU A 3 9.85 0.57 1.26
N SER A 4 8.87 1.31 0.74
CA SER A 4 8.01 0.86 -0.37
C SER A 4 8.84 0.63 -1.65
N CYS A 5 9.91 1.41 -1.85
CA CYS A 5 10.85 1.23 -2.96
C CYS A 5 11.72 -0.01 -2.86
N VAL A 6 12.04 -0.50 -1.66
CA VAL A 6 12.83 -1.72 -1.49
C VAL A 6 12.15 -2.88 -2.21
N ALA A 7 10.82 -2.92 -2.24
CA ALA A 7 10.06 -3.93 -2.96
C ALA A 7 10.26 -3.86 -4.48
N TYR A 8 10.69 -2.72 -5.04
CA TYR A 8 11.05 -2.54 -6.46
C TYR A 8 12.49 -2.91 -6.77
N CYS A 9 13.26 -3.36 -5.78
CA CYS A 9 14.63 -3.77 -6.01
C CYS A 9 14.74 -5.12 -6.72
N GLY A 10 15.39 -5.10 -7.90
CA GLY A 10 15.52 -6.24 -8.77
C GLY A 10 16.33 -7.38 -8.14
N LYS A 11 16.01 -8.61 -8.55
CA LYS A 11 16.52 -9.92 -8.10
C LYS A 11 16.47 -10.14 -6.57
N ALA A 12 15.75 -11.18 -6.16
CA ALA A 12 15.71 -11.65 -4.76
C ALA A 12 17.12 -11.68 -4.14
N SER A 13 18.14 -12.12 -4.88
CA SER A 13 19.54 -12.14 -4.41
C SER A 13 20.14 -10.80 -3.98
N GLU A 14 19.73 -9.67 -4.57
CA GLU A 14 20.25 -8.35 -4.18
C GLU A 14 19.57 -7.83 -2.91
N ILE A 15 18.28 -8.18 -2.74
CA ILE A 15 17.50 -7.91 -1.54
C ILE A 15 17.93 -8.83 -0.39
N ASP A 16 18.11 -10.13 -0.66
CA ASP A 16 18.54 -11.16 0.30
C ASP A 16 19.89 -10.82 0.95
N ASN A 17 20.78 -10.20 0.18
CA ASN A 17 22.08 -9.74 0.66
C ASN A 17 22.08 -8.28 1.11
N TRP A 18 20.94 -7.59 1.09
CA TRP A 18 20.78 -6.18 1.43
C TRP A 18 21.73 -5.23 0.66
N THR A 19 22.00 -5.56 -0.61
CA THR A 19 22.99 -4.87 -1.46
C THR A 19 22.38 -3.91 -2.47
N CYS A 20 21.04 -3.84 -2.51
CA CYS A 20 20.32 -3.02 -3.45
C CYS A 20 20.58 -1.50 -3.25
N PRO A 21 20.50 -0.66 -4.30
CA PRO A 21 20.68 0.79 -4.20
C PRO A 21 19.89 1.46 -3.07
N THR A 22 18.59 1.19 -2.94
CA THR A 22 17.76 1.73 -1.85
C THR A 22 18.16 1.17 -0.48
N CYS A 23 18.49 -0.12 -0.41
CA CYS A 23 18.89 -0.82 0.83
C CYS A 23 20.06 -0.11 1.51
N LYS A 24 21.03 0.37 0.72
CA LYS A 24 22.25 1.03 1.21
C LYS A 24 22.00 2.39 1.88
N ARG A 25 20.86 3.04 1.61
CA ARG A 25 20.48 4.30 2.26
C ARG A 25 19.69 4.11 3.54
N LEU A 26 19.11 2.93 3.73
CA LEU A 26 18.37 2.62 4.94
C LEU A 26 19.34 2.18 6.04
N HIS A 27 19.33 2.90 7.15
CA HIS A 27 20.08 2.57 8.35
C HIS A 27 19.17 1.85 9.36
N ASP A 28 19.77 1.06 10.24
CA ASP A 28 19.06 0.36 11.34
C ASP A 28 17.98 -0.65 10.90
N ILE A 29 18.04 -1.12 9.65
CA ILE A 29 17.16 -2.17 9.11
C ILE A 29 17.83 -3.54 9.19
N ASP A 30 17.15 -4.50 9.83
CA ASP A 30 17.39 -5.93 9.68
C ASP A 30 16.42 -6.51 8.64
N TYR A 31 16.95 -7.14 7.60
CA TYR A 31 16.17 -7.85 6.59
C TYR A 31 15.80 -9.26 7.06
N HIS A 32 14.55 -9.69 6.82
CA HIS A 32 14.10 -11.04 7.21
C HIS A 32 13.69 -11.89 6.02
N HIS A 33 12.82 -11.39 5.15
CA HIS A 33 12.23 -12.23 4.10
C HIS A 33 11.77 -11.42 2.89
N TYR A 34 11.84 -12.02 1.71
CA TYR A 34 11.30 -11.46 0.46
C TYR A 34 10.42 -12.50 -0.22
N ILE A 35 9.14 -12.15 -0.39
CA ILE A 35 8.15 -13.04 -0.97
C ILE A 35 7.94 -12.63 -2.42
N VAL A 36 8.07 -13.60 -3.32
CA VAL A 36 7.84 -13.43 -4.75
C VAL A 36 6.83 -14.45 -5.25
N ASN A 37 5.65 -13.99 -5.63
CA ASN A 37 4.69 -14.80 -6.35
C ASN A 37 4.64 -14.38 -7.82
N LYS A 38 5.47 -15.02 -8.65
CA LYS A 38 5.58 -14.73 -10.09
C LYS A 38 4.29 -14.97 -10.87
N HIS A 39 3.40 -15.84 -10.39
CA HIS A 39 2.13 -16.12 -11.06
C HIS A 39 1.14 -14.96 -10.95
N THR A 40 1.23 -14.21 -9.85
CA THR A 40 0.37 -13.04 -9.59
C THR A 40 1.13 -11.73 -9.66
N ASP A 41 2.40 -11.77 -10.07
CA ASP A 41 3.35 -10.64 -10.13
C ASP A 41 3.45 -9.85 -8.82
N ILE A 42 3.35 -10.55 -7.67
CA ILE A 42 3.41 -9.93 -6.34
C ILE A 42 4.80 -10.09 -5.74
N PHE A 43 5.33 -8.97 -5.26
CA PHE A 43 6.63 -8.86 -4.62
C PHE A 43 6.48 -8.05 -3.35
N LEU A 44 7.03 -8.54 -2.25
CA LEU A 44 7.04 -7.78 -0.99
C LEU A 44 8.26 -8.14 -0.15
N ALA A 45 8.68 -7.19 0.69
CA ALA A 45 9.76 -7.36 1.65
C ALA A 45 9.22 -7.27 3.09
N ILE A 46 9.74 -8.11 3.97
CA ILE A 46 9.49 -8.10 5.42
C ILE A 46 10.80 -7.77 6.13
N LEU A 47 10.78 -6.69 6.91
CA LEU A 47 11.97 -6.02 7.46
C LEU A 47 11.71 -5.61 8.90
N THR A 48 12.73 -5.46 9.74
CA THR A 48 12.57 -4.77 11.02
C THR A 48 13.51 -3.59 11.14
N GLU A 49 13.01 -2.47 11.62
CA GLU A 49 13.79 -1.27 11.92
C GLU A 49 14.00 -1.16 13.43
N SER A 50 15.23 -0.94 13.87
CA SER A 50 15.53 -0.64 15.27
C SER A 50 15.17 0.80 15.59
N THR A 51 14.40 1.01 16.65
CA THR A 51 13.95 2.32 17.14
C THR A 51 14.33 2.49 18.61
N ALA A 52 14.21 3.71 19.14
CA ALA A 52 14.45 3.97 20.56
C ALA A 52 13.56 3.13 21.51
N ASN A 53 12.41 2.66 21.04
CA ASN A 53 11.40 1.98 21.85
C ASN A 53 11.33 0.46 21.61
N GLY A 54 12.15 -0.11 20.72
CA GLY A 54 12.05 -1.50 20.27
C GLY A 54 12.20 -1.59 18.76
N LYS A 55 11.57 -2.57 18.13
CA LYS A 55 11.63 -2.77 16.68
C LYS A 55 10.28 -2.50 16.01
N THR A 56 10.30 -1.79 14.89
CA THR A 56 9.15 -1.70 13.99
C THR A 56 9.25 -2.78 12.92
N LEU A 57 8.24 -3.64 12.80
CA LEU A 57 8.13 -4.61 11.72
C LEU A 57 7.49 -3.95 10.50
N HIS A 58 8.20 -3.93 9.37
CA HIS A 58 7.74 -3.36 8.12
C HIS A 58 7.40 -4.45 7.11
N ILE A 59 6.24 -4.29 6.44
CA ILE A 59 5.80 -5.15 5.34
C ILE A 59 5.57 -4.24 4.13
N ALA A 60 6.46 -4.30 3.15
CA ALA A 60 6.48 -3.38 2.01
C ALA A 60 6.12 -4.11 0.72
N PHE A 61 5.00 -3.72 0.09
CA PHE A 61 4.54 -4.29 -1.17
C PHE A 61 5.01 -3.45 -2.37
N ARG A 62 5.43 -4.15 -3.42
CA ARG A 62 5.69 -3.57 -4.74
C ARG A 62 4.37 -3.30 -5.45
N GLY A 63 4.28 -2.20 -6.19
CA GLY A 63 3.25 -2.01 -7.20
C GLY A 63 3.64 -2.62 -8.54
N THR A 64 2.87 -2.31 -9.58
CA THR A 64 3.12 -2.78 -10.96
C THR A 64 4.28 -2.00 -11.60
N GLU A 65 5.10 -2.68 -12.41
CA GLU A 65 6.18 -2.02 -13.17
C GLU A 65 5.64 -1.15 -14.32
N ASP A 66 4.57 -1.62 -14.99
CA ASP A 66 3.85 -0.88 -16.04
C ASP A 66 2.49 -0.40 -15.54
N THR A 67 2.50 0.76 -14.87
CA THR A 67 1.29 1.35 -14.27
C THR A 67 0.31 1.86 -15.32
N ILE A 68 0.76 2.26 -16.51
CA ILE A 68 -0.13 2.77 -17.57
C ILE A 68 -1.00 1.63 -18.08
N ASN A 69 -0.36 0.55 -18.52
CA ASN A 69 -1.06 -0.62 -19.03
C ASN A 69 -1.98 -1.24 -17.96
N TRP A 70 -1.56 -1.20 -16.69
CA TRP A 70 -2.39 -1.65 -15.58
C TRP A 70 -3.66 -0.80 -15.42
N VAL A 71 -3.56 0.54 -15.46
CA VAL A 71 -4.74 1.42 -15.30
C VAL A 71 -5.69 1.26 -16.49
N GLU A 72 -5.17 1.17 -17.71
CA GLU A 72 -5.99 1.05 -18.92
C GLU A 72 -6.78 -0.26 -18.98
N ASN A 73 -6.19 -1.36 -18.52
CA ASN A 73 -6.83 -2.68 -18.48
C ASN A 73 -7.48 -2.99 -17.11
N PHE A 74 -7.54 -2.01 -16.23
CA PHE A 74 -8.01 -2.19 -14.86
C PHE A 74 -9.50 -2.58 -14.84
N GLU A 75 -9.78 -3.83 -14.49
CA GLU A 75 -11.16 -4.25 -14.22
C GLU A 75 -11.62 -3.72 -12.86
N ALA A 76 -12.89 -3.36 -12.72
CA ALA A 76 -13.43 -2.85 -11.44
C ALA A 76 -14.35 -3.85 -10.74
N TRP A 77 -14.23 -5.15 -11.04
CA TRP A 77 -15.09 -6.17 -10.44
C TRP A 77 -14.86 -6.30 -8.94
N GLN A 78 -15.93 -6.23 -8.17
CA GLN A 78 -15.90 -6.48 -6.74
C GLN A 78 -16.24 -7.94 -6.44
N GLU A 79 -15.62 -8.49 -5.39
CA GLU A 79 -16.01 -9.76 -4.80
C GLU A 79 -16.20 -9.60 -3.29
N THR A 80 -17.09 -10.41 -2.72
CA THR A 80 -17.15 -10.57 -1.26
C THR A 80 -15.89 -11.28 -0.79
N TYR A 81 -15.21 -10.70 0.21
CA TYR A 81 -14.07 -11.34 0.83
C TYR A 81 -14.56 -12.33 1.88
N HIS A 82 -14.12 -13.59 1.82
CA HIS A 82 -14.69 -14.67 2.63
C HIS A 82 -14.58 -14.40 4.14
N GLU A 83 -13.45 -13.84 4.56
CA GLU A 83 -13.14 -13.48 5.95
C GLU A 83 -13.97 -12.26 6.44
N TRP A 84 -14.52 -11.47 5.51
CA TRP A 84 -15.27 -10.25 5.79
C TRP A 84 -16.55 -10.21 4.95
N PRO A 85 -17.54 -11.08 5.27
CA PRO A 85 -18.68 -11.37 4.38
C PRO A 85 -19.57 -10.16 4.09
N ASP A 86 -19.56 -9.13 4.95
CA ASP A 86 -20.32 -7.89 4.78
C ASP A 86 -19.61 -6.85 3.90
N THR A 87 -18.40 -7.15 3.43
CA THR A 87 -17.58 -6.22 2.65
C THR A 87 -17.39 -6.70 1.22
N LYS A 88 -17.16 -5.75 0.32
CA LYS A 88 -16.71 -6.05 -1.04
C LYS A 88 -15.39 -5.35 -1.32
N VAL A 89 -14.47 -6.10 -1.91
CA VAL A 89 -13.15 -5.61 -2.30
C VAL A 89 -12.92 -5.87 -3.78
N HIS A 90 -11.99 -5.13 -4.37
CA HIS A 90 -11.59 -5.37 -5.74
C HIS A 90 -11.07 -6.82 -5.92
N ARG A 91 -11.66 -7.55 -6.86
CA ARG A 91 -11.41 -8.97 -7.10
C ARG A 91 -9.96 -9.27 -7.46
N GLY A 92 -9.32 -8.41 -8.26
CA GLY A 92 -7.91 -8.57 -8.60
C GLY A 92 -7.01 -8.48 -7.36
N PHE A 93 -7.27 -7.49 -6.49
CA PHE A 93 -6.48 -7.28 -5.26
C PHE A 93 -6.68 -8.41 -4.27
N ALA A 94 -7.92 -8.85 -4.08
CA ALA A 94 -8.22 -9.98 -3.21
C ALA A 94 -7.50 -11.26 -3.64
N LYS A 95 -7.53 -11.59 -4.93
CA LYS A 95 -6.82 -12.77 -5.47
C LYS A 95 -5.31 -12.65 -5.31
N ALA A 96 -4.75 -11.48 -5.63
CA ALA A 96 -3.33 -11.21 -5.48
C ALA A 96 -2.90 -11.35 -4.01
N TYR A 97 -3.64 -10.77 -3.07
CA TYR A 97 -3.31 -10.86 -1.64
C TYR A 97 -3.41 -12.29 -1.12
N LYS A 98 -4.48 -13.02 -1.47
CA LYS A 98 -4.67 -14.43 -1.12
C LYS A 98 -3.50 -15.32 -1.57
N SER A 99 -2.80 -14.96 -2.65
CA SER A 99 -1.69 -15.76 -3.19
C SER A 99 -0.42 -15.73 -2.33
N VAL A 100 -0.27 -14.72 -1.46
CA VAL A 100 0.89 -14.51 -0.56
C VAL A 100 0.52 -14.49 0.92
N ARG A 101 -0.79 -14.48 1.24
CA ARG A 101 -1.34 -14.34 2.60
C ARG A 101 -0.72 -15.29 3.62
N ASN A 102 -0.68 -16.59 3.33
CA ASN A 102 -0.23 -17.59 4.32
C ASN A 102 1.24 -17.42 4.68
N GLU A 103 2.08 -17.06 3.70
CA GLU A 103 3.51 -16.84 3.91
C GLU A 103 3.74 -15.56 4.74
N ILE A 104 2.99 -14.49 4.48
CA ILE A 104 2.99 -13.28 5.31
C ILE A 104 2.60 -13.62 6.76
N HIS A 105 1.50 -14.36 6.94
CA HIS A 105 1.00 -14.73 8.28
C HIS A 105 2.05 -15.50 9.07
N GLN A 106 2.67 -16.48 8.43
CA GLN A 106 3.73 -17.29 9.03
C GLN A 106 4.91 -16.42 9.47
N GLU A 107 5.47 -15.61 8.57
CA GLU A 107 6.66 -14.81 8.88
C GLU A 107 6.39 -13.72 9.93
N VAL A 108 5.26 -13.01 9.81
CA VAL A 108 4.87 -11.98 10.77
C VAL A 108 4.64 -12.58 12.16
N SER A 109 3.92 -13.71 12.23
CA SER A 109 3.70 -14.41 13.49
C SER A 109 5.02 -14.83 14.13
N GLN A 110 5.94 -15.41 13.37
CA GLN A 110 7.25 -15.82 13.88
C GLN A 110 8.07 -14.64 14.41
N LEU A 111 8.11 -13.51 13.69
CA LEU A 111 8.86 -12.32 14.10
C LEU A 111 8.28 -11.69 15.37
N ILE A 112 6.96 -11.63 15.49
CA ILE A 112 6.29 -11.15 16.71
C ILE A 112 6.60 -12.09 17.89
N HIS A 113 6.56 -13.40 17.69
CA HIS A 113 6.85 -14.39 18.73
C HIS A 113 8.32 -14.36 19.21
N LYS A 114 9.28 -14.00 18.35
CA LYS A 114 10.67 -13.78 18.74
C LYS A 114 10.84 -12.61 19.73
N GLY A 115 9.85 -11.72 19.79
CA GLY A 115 9.82 -10.58 20.72
C GLY A 115 10.57 -9.35 20.21
N GLY A 116 10.38 -8.23 20.91
CA GLY A 116 11.01 -6.94 20.59
C GLY A 116 10.28 -6.11 19.53
N ILE A 117 9.26 -6.66 18.85
CA ILE A 117 8.39 -5.88 17.96
C ILE A 117 7.44 -5.02 18.81
N THR A 118 7.48 -3.71 18.60
CA THR A 118 6.65 -2.72 19.31
C THR A 118 5.69 -1.98 18.39
N ASN A 119 5.84 -2.14 17.08
CA ASN A 119 4.96 -1.57 16.07
C ASN A 119 4.99 -2.44 14.80
N VAL A 120 3.87 -2.49 14.08
CA VAL A 120 3.79 -3.10 12.75
C VAL A 120 3.32 -2.05 11.75
N HIS A 121 4.05 -1.91 10.65
CA HIS A 121 3.76 -0.97 9.60
C HIS A 121 3.70 -1.69 8.25
N VAL A 122 2.56 -1.58 7.57
CA VAL A 122 2.40 -2.07 6.19
C VAL A 122 2.42 -0.89 5.22
N THR A 123 3.16 -1.00 4.12
CA THR A 123 3.31 0.09 3.15
C THR A 123 3.35 -0.44 1.72
N GLY A 124 3.07 0.44 0.76
CA GLY A 124 3.19 0.14 -0.65
C GLY A 124 2.83 1.35 -1.50
N HIS A 125 3.29 1.30 -2.75
CA HIS A 125 2.97 2.28 -3.79
C HIS A 125 2.03 1.66 -4.83
N SER A 126 1.10 2.44 -5.39
CA SER A 126 0.19 1.99 -6.45
C SER A 126 -0.62 0.75 -6.02
N LEU A 127 -0.64 -0.31 -6.84
CA LEU A 127 -1.17 -1.63 -6.48
C LEU A 127 -0.66 -2.13 -5.11
N GLY A 128 0.60 -1.87 -4.77
CA GLY A 128 1.18 -2.23 -3.48
C GLY A 128 0.48 -1.53 -2.30
N GLY A 129 -0.07 -0.32 -2.51
CA GLY A 129 -0.89 0.37 -1.51
C GLY A 129 -2.18 -0.40 -1.21
N ALA A 130 -2.88 -0.86 -2.25
CA ALA A 130 -4.08 -1.68 -2.07
C ALA A 130 -3.78 -2.99 -1.34
N MET A 131 -2.67 -3.63 -1.68
CA MET A 131 -2.19 -4.86 -1.01
C MET A 131 -1.83 -4.60 0.45
N ALA A 132 -1.18 -3.47 0.75
CA ALA A 132 -0.84 -3.06 2.10
C ALA A 132 -2.10 -2.88 2.98
N THR A 133 -3.15 -2.27 2.42
CA THR A 133 -4.42 -2.05 3.11
C THR A 133 -5.14 -3.36 3.41
N LEU A 134 -5.24 -4.27 2.43
CA LEU A 134 -5.78 -5.62 2.66
C LEU A 134 -4.99 -6.39 3.72
N CYS A 135 -3.66 -6.30 3.65
CA CYS A 135 -2.77 -6.98 4.58
C CYS A 135 -2.92 -6.47 6.02
N ALA A 136 -2.99 -5.17 6.23
CA ALA A 136 -3.15 -4.60 7.57
C ALA A 136 -4.48 -5.01 8.22
N VAL A 137 -5.58 -4.96 7.45
CA VAL A 137 -6.88 -5.44 7.96
C VAL A 137 -6.80 -6.92 8.31
N ASP A 138 -6.27 -7.76 7.42
CA ASP A 138 -6.23 -9.21 7.62
C ASP A 138 -5.32 -9.63 8.76
N LEU A 139 -4.16 -9.01 8.94
CA LEU A 139 -3.26 -9.28 10.08
C LEU A 139 -3.95 -9.03 11.42
N ARG A 140 -4.77 -7.98 11.53
CA ARG A 140 -5.50 -7.67 12.75
C ARG A 140 -6.73 -8.58 12.91
N THR A 141 -7.54 -8.76 11.87
CA THR A 141 -8.78 -9.57 11.97
C THR A 141 -8.52 -11.07 12.13
N SER A 142 -7.39 -11.56 11.63
CA SER A 142 -6.97 -12.97 11.82
C SER A 142 -6.33 -13.23 13.19
N GLY A 143 -5.99 -12.18 13.94
CA GLY A 143 -5.32 -12.28 15.23
C GLY A 143 -3.81 -12.50 15.16
N VAL A 144 -3.19 -12.48 13.97
CA VAL A 144 -1.71 -12.52 13.83
C VAL A 144 -1.08 -11.32 14.54
N VAL A 145 -1.69 -10.14 14.41
CA VAL A 145 -1.31 -8.93 15.14
C VAL A 145 -2.39 -8.62 16.18
N SER A 146 -2.06 -8.78 17.46
CA SER A 146 -2.97 -8.46 18.57
C SER A 146 -3.34 -6.97 18.61
N HIS A 147 -4.49 -6.64 19.21
CA HIS A 147 -4.92 -5.26 19.42
C HIS A 147 -4.01 -4.44 20.35
N SER A 148 -3.17 -5.09 21.17
CA SER A 148 -2.19 -4.40 22.01
C SER A 148 -0.91 -4.00 21.27
N LEU A 149 -0.68 -4.54 20.07
CA LEU A 149 0.46 -4.19 19.22
C LEU A 149 -0.02 -3.21 18.14
N PRO A 150 0.48 -1.95 18.14
CA PRO A 150 0.11 -0.96 17.13
C PRO A 150 0.34 -1.47 15.71
N LEU A 151 -0.67 -1.26 14.86
CA LEU A 151 -0.66 -1.63 13.45
C LEU A 151 -1.20 -0.49 12.62
N GLY A 152 -0.42 -0.05 11.63
CA GLY A 152 -0.91 0.95 10.69
C GLY A 152 -0.24 0.93 9.34
N THR A 153 -0.69 1.83 8.48
CA THR A 153 -0.23 1.91 7.10
C THR A 153 0.07 3.33 6.65
N TYR A 154 1.05 3.41 5.75
CA TYR A 154 1.29 4.57 4.92
C TYR A 154 1.37 4.08 3.48
N THR A 155 0.48 4.57 2.62
CA THR A 155 0.42 4.15 1.22
C THR A 155 0.60 5.37 0.31
N PHE A 156 1.10 5.12 -0.90
CA PHE A 156 1.46 6.17 -1.86
C PHE A 156 0.76 5.88 -3.19
N GLY A 157 -0.07 6.80 -3.68
CA GLY A 157 -0.82 6.58 -4.92
C GLY A 157 -1.75 5.37 -4.85
N GLU A 158 -2.33 5.09 -3.68
CA GLU A 158 -3.20 3.93 -3.46
C GLU A 158 -4.52 4.07 -4.25
N PRO A 159 -4.91 3.06 -5.06
CA PRO A 159 -6.23 3.02 -5.71
C PRO A 159 -7.34 2.65 -4.71
N ARG A 160 -8.60 2.90 -5.05
CA ARG A 160 -9.71 2.48 -4.20
C ARG A 160 -9.74 0.95 -4.06
N VAL A 161 -9.81 0.45 -2.83
CA VAL A 161 -9.64 -0.98 -2.55
C VAL A 161 -10.98 -1.74 -2.49
N GLY A 162 -12.02 -1.11 -1.96
CA GLY A 162 -13.30 -1.78 -1.71
C GLY A 162 -14.46 -0.81 -1.56
N ASP A 163 -15.59 -1.33 -1.11
CA ASP A 163 -16.81 -0.58 -0.88
C ASP A 163 -16.80 0.18 0.45
N SER A 164 -17.91 0.87 0.76
CA SER A 164 -18.07 1.63 2.00
C SER A 164 -18.00 0.73 3.25
N ALA A 165 -18.44 -0.53 3.15
CA ALA A 165 -18.32 -1.48 4.24
C ALA A 165 -16.86 -1.84 4.51
N PHE A 166 -16.06 -2.09 3.45
CA PHE A 166 -14.63 -2.31 3.57
C PHE A 166 -13.89 -1.08 4.11
N LYS A 167 -14.20 0.13 3.62
CA LYS A 167 -13.71 1.40 4.19
C LYS A 167 -13.92 1.45 5.71
N ASN A 168 -15.13 1.18 6.17
CA ASN A 168 -15.47 1.21 7.60
C ASN A 168 -14.81 0.08 8.39
N LEU A 169 -14.44 -1.03 7.74
CA LEU A 169 -13.66 -2.09 8.36
C LEU A 169 -12.21 -1.63 8.57
N VAL A 170 -11.59 -0.98 7.57
CA VAL A 170 -10.24 -0.40 7.70
C VAL A 170 -10.20 0.58 8.88
N ASP A 171 -11.11 1.54 8.94
CA ASP A 171 -11.17 2.58 9.97
C ASP A 171 -11.32 2.03 11.40
N ARG A 172 -11.95 0.85 11.55
CA ARG A 172 -12.13 0.17 12.85
C ARG A 172 -10.98 -0.75 13.24
N THR A 173 -10.17 -1.17 12.27
CA THR A 173 -9.21 -2.28 12.43
C THR A 173 -7.78 -1.78 12.46
N VAL A 174 -7.46 -0.81 11.60
CA VAL A 174 -6.10 -0.30 11.41
C VAL A 174 -5.95 0.96 12.26
N ASP A 175 -5.00 0.97 13.20
CA ASP A 175 -4.91 2.02 14.22
C ASP A 175 -4.55 3.39 13.59
N TYR A 176 -3.83 3.38 12.48
CA TYR A 176 -3.63 4.55 11.62
C TYR A 176 -3.50 4.13 10.15
N HIS A 177 -4.19 4.83 9.26
CA HIS A 177 -4.13 4.60 7.82
C HIS A 177 -3.98 5.96 7.13
N TYR A 178 -2.81 6.22 6.54
CA TYR A 178 -2.53 7.46 5.81
C TYR A 178 -2.31 7.18 4.33
N ARG A 179 -3.13 7.80 3.49
CA ARG A 179 -3.00 7.72 2.03
C ARG A 179 -2.32 8.98 1.51
N VAL A 180 -1.09 8.86 1.05
CA VAL A 180 -0.34 9.97 0.46
C VAL A 180 -0.63 10.04 -1.03
N VAL A 181 -1.09 11.21 -1.50
CA VAL A 181 -1.42 11.45 -2.90
C VAL A 181 -0.59 12.60 -3.44
N HIS A 182 0.10 12.37 -4.55
CA HIS A 182 0.86 13.41 -5.24
C HIS A 182 -0.04 14.15 -6.24
N TYR A 183 -0.34 15.41 -5.95
CA TYR A 183 -0.95 16.37 -6.88
C TYR A 183 -2.07 15.79 -7.79
N ALA A 184 -1.76 15.46 -9.04
CA ALA A 184 -2.70 14.98 -10.04
C ALA A 184 -2.52 13.49 -10.38
N ASP A 185 -1.95 12.69 -9.46
CA ASP A 185 -1.84 11.24 -9.58
C ASP A 185 -3.20 10.61 -9.92
N LEU A 186 -3.25 9.88 -11.03
CA LEU A 186 -4.48 9.25 -11.50
C LEU A 186 -4.93 8.04 -10.68
N VAL A 187 -4.00 7.32 -10.04
CA VAL A 187 -4.27 6.00 -9.48
C VAL A 187 -5.21 6.05 -8.28
N PRO A 188 -5.12 7.03 -7.36
CA PRO A 188 -6.14 7.25 -6.34
C PRO A 188 -7.54 7.48 -6.89
N HIS A 189 -7.71 7.81 -8.16
CA HIS A 189 -9.03 8.02 -8.75
C HIS A 189 -9.61 6.79 -9.42
N VAL A 190 -8.90 5.65 -9.42
CA VAL A 190 -9.38 4.37 -9.96
C VAL A 190 -9.48 3.29 -8.88
N PRO A 191 -10.45 2.35 -9.01
CA PRO A 191 -11.67 2.51 -9.81
C PRO A 191 -12.49 3.73 -9.34
N ALA A 192 -13.36 4.25 -10.21
CA ALA A 192 -14.19 5.41 -9.89
C ALA A 192 -15.12 5.11 -8.70
N GLU A 193 -15.41 6.12 -7.86
CA GLU A 193 -16.29 5.98 -6.69
C GLU A 193 -17.65 5.37 -7.06
N LYS A 194 -18.23 5.88 -8.16
CA LYS A 194 -19.46 5.36 -8.77
C LYS A 194 -19.09 4.64 -10.06
N HIS A 195 -18.79 3.35 -9.94
CA HIS A 195 -18.53 2.50 -11.10
C HIS A 195 -19.76 1.66 -11.46
N MET A 196 -19.92 1.30 -12.74
CA MET A 196 -21.09 0.53 -13.21
C MET A 196 -21.25 -0.86 -12.57
N VAL A 197 -20.15 -1.42 -12.05
CA VAL A 197 -20.12 -2.78 -11.46
C VAL A 197 -19.92 -2.76 -9.93
N GLY A 198 -19.95 -1.59 -9.31
CA GLY A 198 -19.73 -1.45 -7.87
C GLY A 198 -19.45 -0.03 -7.41
N HIS A 199 -19.72 0.23 -6.13
CA HIS A 199 -19.32 1.47 -5.48
C HIS A 199 -18.03 1.26 -4.72
N TYR A 200 -17.08 2.15 -4.96
CA TYR A 200 -15.77 2.12 -4.33
C TYR A 200 -15.60 3.34 -3.45
N HIS A 201 -14.97 3.15 -2.30
CA HIS A 201 -14.68 4.23 -1.37
C HIS A 201 -13.27 4.07 -0.82
N HIS A 202 -12.57 5.19 -0.73
CA HIS A 202 -11.33 5.29 -0.01
C HIS A 202 -11.52 5.25 1.50
N SER A 203 -10.53 4.65 2.16
CA SER A 203 -10.32 4.78 3.60
C SER A 203 -9.95 6.23 3.98
N PRO A 204 -10.32 6.70 5.19
CA PRO A 204 -9.99 8.03 5.66
C PRO A 204 -8.49 8.36 5.73
N ARG A 205 -8.23 9.67 5.82
CA ARG A 205 -6.96 10.41 5.94
C ARG A 205 -6.06 10.38 4.71
N GLU A 206 -6.52 11.08 3.70
CA GLU A 206 -5.67 11.53 2.60
C GLU A 206 -4.73 12.66 3.08
N ILE A 207 -3.45 12.51 2.74
CA ILE A 207 -2.43 13.56 2.80
C ILE A 207 -2.09 13.94 1.36
N TRP A 208 -2.59 15.09 0.92
CA TRP A 208 -2.47 15.54 -0.46
C TRP A 208 -1.34 16.56 -0.61
N TYR A 209 -0.32 16.21 -1.39
CA TYR A 209 0.82 17.09 -1.67
C TYR A 209 0.60 17.92 -2.93
N ASN A 210 1.17 19.12 -2.94
CA ASN A 210 1.27 19.93 -4.16
C ASN A 210 2.27 19.32 -5.16
N GLU A 211 2.27 19.82 -6.40
CA GLU A 211 3.13 19.34 -7.50
C GLU A 211 4.62 19.32 -7.16
N ALA A 212 5.10 20.30 -6.40
CA ALA A 212 6.51 20.43 -6.05
C ALA A 212 6.90 19.61 -4.81
N PHE A 213 5.98 18.89 -4.17
CA PHE A 213 6.20 18.22 -2.88
C PHE A 213 6.72 19.14 -1.75
N THR A 214 6.38 20.42 -1.80
CA THR A 214 6.85 21.44 -0.82
C THR A 214 5.83 21.74 0.25
N ASP A 215 4.55 21.46 0.00
CA ASP A 215 3.45 21.69 0.91
C ASP A 215 2.42 20.56 0.79
N PHE A 216 1.69 20.33 1.88
CA PHE A 216 0.66 19.29 1.93
C PHE A 216 -0.57 19.75 2.71
N ARG A 217 -1.70 19.14 2.37
CA ARG A 217 -2.95 19.28 3.09
C ARG A 217 -3.39 17.93 3.64
N THR A 218 -3.78 17.91 4.92
CA THR A 218 -4.57 16.81 5.47
C THR A 218 -6.04 17.02 5.10
N CYS A 219 -6.60 16.07 4.37
CA CYS A 219 -8.00 16.10 3.94
C CYS A 219 -8.93 15.63 5.05
N ASP A 220 -10.23 15.81 4.84
CA ASP A 220 -11.21 15.38 5.83
C ASP A 220 -11.22 13.85 6.05
N GLY A 221 -11.93 13.43 7.09
CA GLY A 221 -12.09 12.02 7.46
C GLY A 221 -13.05 11.22 6.57
N SER A 222 -13.61 11.80 5.50
CA SER A 222 -14.57 11.12 4.64
C SER A 222 -13.90 10.05 3.76
N GLY A 223 -12.60 10.20 3.49
CA GLY A 223 -11.85 9.41 2.52
C GLY A 223 -11.99 9.93 1.08
N GLU A 224 -12.98 10.77 0.78
CA GLU A 224 -13.31 11.23 -0.59
C GLU A 224 -13.50 12.76 -0.63
N ASP A 225 -12.71 13.53 0.13
CA ASP A 225 -12.82 14.99 0.25
C ASP A 225 -12.81 15.66 -1.15
N PRO A 226 -13.92 16.28 -1.59
CA PRO A 226 -14.02 16.86 -2.93
C PRO A 226 -13.13 18.09 -3.12
N THR A 227 -12.50 18.59 -2.06
CA THR A 227 -11.61 19.75 -2.06
C THR A 227 -10.13 19.39 -2.04
N CYS A 228 -9.79 18.09 -2.01
CA CYS A 228 -8.42 17.56 -2.08
C CYS A 228 -8.07 17.02 -3.48
N SER A 229 -7.35 15.89 -3.61
CA SER A 229 -6.97 15.32 -4.91
C SER A 229 -8.15 15.06 -5.83
N ASN A 230 -9.37 14.85 -5.30
CA ASN A 230 -10.59 14.71 -6.10
C ASN A 230 -10.85 15.96 -6.99
N THR A 231 -10.27 17.13 -6.69
CA THR A 231 -10.26 18.30 -7.58
C THR A 231 -9.46 18.08 -8.87
N LYS A 232 -8.56 17.09 -8.90
CA LYS A 232 -7.66 16.71 -10.00
C LYS A 232 -8.05 15.38 -10.67
N ALA A 233 -9.19 14.78 -10.31
CA ALA A 233 -9.64 13.49 -10.83
C ALA A 233 -9.88 13.42 -12.36
N ASN A 234 -9.85 14.55 -13.08
CA ASN A 234 -9.98 14.61 -14.53
C ASN A 234 -8.62 14.47 -15.25
N TRP A 235 -7.91 13.39 -14.92
CA TRP A 235 -6.56 13.11 -15.42
C TRP A 235 -6.52 12.82 -16.93
N LEU A 236 -7.64 12.42 -17.54
CA LEU A 236 -7.76 12.20 -19.00
C LEU A 236 -7.42 13.45 -19.84
N LYS A 237 -7.47 14.65 -19.24
CA LYS A 237 -7.05 15.89 -19.91
C LYS A 237 -5.53 15.98 -20.08
N HIS A 238 -4.76 15.38 -19.17
CA HIS A 238 -3.29 15.44 -19.12
C HIS A 238 -2.71 14.10 -18.63
N PRO A 239 -2.88 13.00 -19.39
CA PRO A 239 -2.57 11.65 -18.92
C PRO A 239 -1.09 11.46 -18.61
N GLU A 240 -0.18 11.96 -19.45
CA GLU A 240 1.27 11.86 -19.22
C GLU A 240 1.71 12.53 -17.91
N PHE A 241 1.13 13.70 -17.61
CA PHE A 241 1.43 14.43 -16.38
C PHE A 241 0.85 13.74 -15.14
N ALA A 242 -0.34 13.14 -15.25
CA ALA A 242 -0.91 12.35 -14.17
C ALA A 242 -0.08 11.10 -13.87
N VAL A 243 0.44 10.44 -14.92
CA VAL A 243 1.39 9.33 -14.78
C VAL A 243 2.69 9.79 -14.14
N HIS A 244 3.22 10.95 -14.53
CA HIS A 244 4.39 11.54 -13.86
C HIS A 244 4.13 11.75 -12.37
N CYS A 245 2.97 12.29 -12.00
CA CYS A 245 2.58 12.46 -10.60
C CYS A 245 2.54 11.11 -9.87
N HIS A 246 2.04 10.07 -10.53
CA HIS A 246 2.03 8.72 -9.96
C HIS A 246 3.43 8.14 -9.76
N THR A 247 4.35 8.35 -10.71
CA THR A 247 5.67 7.73 -10.67
C THR A 247 6.69 8.50 -9.83
N HIS A 248 6.35 9.66 -9.26
CA HIS A 248 7.28 10.49 -8.49
C HIS A 248 6.67 10.85 -7.14
N TYR A 249 7.29 10.38 -6.05
CA TYR A 249 6.89 10.73 -4.69
C TYR A 249 8.09 11.22 -3.89
N PHE A 250 8.08 12.43 -3.35
CA PHE A 250 9.24 12.99 -2.60
C PHE A 250 10.56 13.02 -3.39
N GLY A 251 10.49 13.25 -4.71
CA GLY A 251 11.66 13.21 -5.60
C GLY A 251 12.16 11.80 -5.92
N ILE A 252 11.45 10.76 -5.47
CA ILE A 252 11.78 9.36 -5.69
C ILE A 252 10.95 8.80 -6.84
N HIS A 253 11.60 8.13 -7.80
CA HIS A 253 10.93 7.45 -8.90
C HIS A 253 10.45 6.05 -8.50
N THR A 254 9.13 5.84 -8.53
CA THR A 254 8.44 4.75 -7.81
C THR A 254 8.31 3.44 -8.58
N SER A 255 8.97 3.31 -9.74
CA SER A 255 9.05 2.07 -10.53
C SER A 255 10.48 1.53 -10.70
N THR A 256 11.45 2.11 -9.99
CA THR A 256 12.86 1.73 -10.07
C THR A 256 13.45 1.49 -8.68
N CYS A 257 14.39 0.54 -8.58
CA CYS A 257 15.16 0.29 -7.36
C CYS A 257 16.05 1.46 -6.91
N VAL A 258 16.31 2.40 -7.83
CA VAL A 258 17.01 3.65 -7.54
C VAL A 258 15.97 4.69 -7.14
N CYS A 259 15.36 4.43 -6.00
CA CYS A 259 15.09 5.49 -5.06
C CYS A 259 16.46 5.87 -4.51
#